data_AF-A0A1L9VL52-F1
#
_entry.id   AF-A0A1L9VL52-F1
#
_cell.length_a   1.000
_cell.length_b   1.000
_cell.length_c   1.000
_cell.angle_alpha   90.00
_cell.angle_beta   90.00
_cell.angle_gamma   90.00
#
_symmetry.space_group_name_H-M   'P 1'
#
loop_
_entity.id
_entity.type
_entity.pdbx_description
1 polymer ?
#
loop_
_entity_poly.entity_id
_entity_poly.type
_entity_poly.pdbx_seq_one_letter_code
_entity_poly.pdbx_strand_id
1 'polypeptide(L)'
;MASIFPLFPSLPAELRHQIWQDALPDKIHQPLYFYKKGCWTPRLVTESDPDYDFENPHLNLNFEFRHELLDDIEFEVPLFYVNREARGFALAWVREQGLTIRFHRGRGCVVFVRAFDPKHDTLYVPFNKWDEFFREPFDRNFEPDLMERNVNLPGPAFTRVAMPEAVLRSEDNSLCEFFDYYVSVREVFVIVDAQPDLDMQPEDDGGDDDMRLQQRWEIESGALRARFFWNNDREGFEWADREDFGDKSLCKFIQEASNEVGEKLVENWKRVFEVRPVFAVRK
;
A
#
# COMPACT_ATOMS: atom_id res chain seq x y z
N MET A 1 -9.49 9.83 36.43
CA MET A 1 -10.89 9.63 36.89
C MET A 1 -11.75 9.53 35.64
N ALA A 2 -12.38 8.38 35.38
CA ALA A 2 -13.27 8.23 34.25
C ALA A 2 -14.58 8.97 34.54
N SER A 3 -14.92 9.98 33.74
CA SER A 3 -16.22 10.63 33.78
C SER A 3 -17.27 9.65 33.24
N ILE A 4 -17.99 8.99 34.14
CA ILE A 4 -19.14 8.17 33.77
C ILE A 4 -20.23 9.13 33.32
N PHE A 5 -20.69 9.03 32.07
CA PHE A 5 -21.84 9.78 31.54
C PHE A 5 -23.13 9.09 32.01
N PRO A 6 -23.67 9.43 33.19
CA PRO A 6 -24.61 8.56 33.89
C PRO A 6 -26.00 8.55 33.22
N LEU A 7 -26.24 9.51 32.32
CA LEU A 7 -27.48 9.66 31.57
C LEU A 7 -27.48 8.86 30.26
N PHE A 8 -26.33 8.35 29.78
CA PHE A 8 -26.28 7.61 28.52
C PHE A 8 -27.25 6.43 28.50
N PRO A 9 -27.32 5.57 29.54
CA PRO A 9 -28.25 4.44 29.55
C PRO A 9 -29.73 4.84 29.60
N SER A 10 -30.04 6.10 29.97
CA SER A 10 -31.42 6.62 30.03
C SER A 10 -31.95 7.06 28.67
N LEU A 11 -31.09 7.15 27.65
CA LEU A 11 -31.50 7.46 26.29
C LEU A 11 -32.28 6.28 25.68
N PRO A 12 -33.30 6.56 24.85
CA PRO A 12 -33.92 5.57 23.99
C PRO A 12 -32.88 4.75 23.21
N ALA A 13 -33.19 3.47 22.95
CA ALA A 13 -32.26 2.55 22.30
C ALA A 13 -31.80 3.06 20.93
N GLU A 14 -32.71 3.69 20.19
CA GLU A 14 -32.46 4.29 18.87
C GLU A 14 -31.39 5.36 18.94
N LEU A 15 -31.46 6.26 19.94
CA LEU A 15 -30.45 7.31 20.14
C LEU A 15 -29.12 6.72 20.59
N ARG A 16 -29.12 5.72 21.47
CA ARG A 16 -27.88 5.04 21.88
C ARG A 16 -27.21 4.34 20.71
N HIS A 17 -27.97 3.64 19.89
CA HIS A 17 -27.47 2.98 18.68
C HIS A 17 -26.89 3.99 17.69
N GLN A 18 -27.58 5.11 17.45
CA GLN A 18 -27.09 6.16 16.57
C GLN A 18 -25.77 6.75 17.11
N ILE A 19 -25.68 7.04 18.40
CA ILE A 19 -24.42 7.53 19.01
C ILE A 19 -23.30 6.50 18.85
N TRP A 20 -23.59 5.19 19.00
CA TRP A 20 -22.58 4.16 18.76
C TRP A 20 -22.17 4.04 17.31
N GLN A 21 -23.08 4.21 16.36
CA GLN A 21 -22.74 4.23 14.93
C GLN A 21 -21.88 5.44 14.57
N ASP A 22 -22.25 6.62 15.07
CA ASP A 22 -21.55 7.88 14.78
C ASP A 22 -20.18 7.96 15.49
N ALA A 23 -19.99 7.20 16.57
CA ALA A 23 -18.72 7.12 17.30
C ALA A 23 -17.77 6.01 16.79
N LEU A 24 -18.16 5.26 15.75
CA LEU A 24 -17.25 4.30 15.11
C LEU A 24 -16.11 5.03 14.39
N PRO A 25 -14.93 4.40 14.26
CA PRO A 25 -13.85 4.98 13.47
C PRO A 25 -14.26 5.18 12.01
N ASP A 26 -13.63 6.16 11.36
CA ASP A 26 -13.76 6.39 9.92
C ASP A 26 -13.50 5.10 9.13
N LYS A 27 -14.32 4.89 8.09
CA LYS A 27 -14.11 3.77 7.14
C LYS A 27 -12.71 3.84 6.54
N ILE A 28 -12.16 2.67 6.26
CA ILE A 28 -10.86 2.52 5.63
C ILE A 28 -11.03 2.76 4.14
N HIS A 29 -10.32 3.75 3.59
CA HIS A 29 -10.45 4.13 2.18
C HIS A 29 -9.27 3.64 1.35
N GLN A 30 -8.12 4.30 1.48
CA GLN A 30 -6.90 3.96 0.75
C GLN A 30 -5.72 3.93 1.71
N PRO A 31 -5.55 2.83 2.46
CA PRO A 31 -4.44 2.68 3.39
C PRO A 31 -3.12 2.58 2.64
N LEU A 32 -2.09 3.20 3.21
CA LEU A 32 -0.71 3.07 2.79
C LEU A 32 -0.02 2.00 3.63
N TYR A 33 0.65 1.06 2.98
CA TYR A 33 1.52 0.09 3.64
C TYR A 33 2.96 0.39 3.27
N PHE A 34 3.83 0.53 4.26
CA PHE A 34 5.23 0.84 4.01
C PHE A 34 5.98 -0.32 3.34
N TYR A 35 6.77 0.02 2.33
CA TYR A 35 7.73 -0.91 1.76
C TYR A 35 8.75 -1.38 2.79
N LYS A 36 9.04 -2.67 2.68
CA LYS A 36 9.98 -3.40 3.51
C LYS A 36 10.79 -4.35 2.64
N LYS A 37 12.11 -4.25 2.75
CA LYS A 37 13.04 -5.19 2.13
C LYS A 37 12.83 -6.61 2.68
N GLY A 38 13.09 -7.61 1.87
CA GLY A 38 12.95 -9.03 2.20
C GLY A 38 11.59 -9.59 1.82
N CYS A 39 10.74 -8.82 1.12
CA CYS A 39 9.46 -9.29 0.63
C CYS A 39 9.60 -10.08 -0.67
N TRP A 40 10.68 -9.89 -1.43
CA TRP A 40 10.92 -10.67 -2.64
C TRP A 40 11.52 -12.04 -2.33
N THR A 41 10.79 -13.10 -2.63
CA THR A 41 11.21 -14.48 -2.34
C THR A 41 10.98 -15.42 -3.51
N PRO A 42 11.82 -16.44 -3.69
CA PRO A 42 11.54 -17.49 -4.64
C PRO A 42 10.42 -18.42 -4.16
N ARG A 43 9.52 -18.76 -5.08
CA ARG A 43 8.45 -19.74 -4.89
C ARG A 43 8.56 -20.82 -5.97
N LEU A 44 8.57 -22.08 -5.56
CA LEU A 44 8.44 -23.19 -6.49
C LEU A 44 7.03 -23.21 -7.08
N VAL A 45 6.97 -23.28 -8.41
CA VAL A 45 5.74 -23.46 -9.16
C VAL A 45 5.37 -24.93 -9.09
N THR A 46 4.10 -25.20 -8.82
CA THR A 46 3.53 -26.54 -8.65
C THR A 46 2.61 -26.89 -9.81
N GLU A 47 2.28 -28.16 -10.02
CA GLU A 47 1.38 -28.60 -11.09
C GLU A 47 -0.02 -27.94 -11.05
N SER A 48 -0.41 -27.35 -9.91
CA SER A 48 -1.65 -26.58 -9.78
C SER A 48 -1.57 -25.14 -10.27
N ASP A 49 -0.36 -24.62 -10.47
CA ASP A 49 -0.15 -23.26 -10.96
C ASP A 49 -0.33 -23.21 -12.49
N PRO A 50 -1.00 -22.18 -13.04
CA PRO A 50 -1.18 -22.03 -14.49
C PRO A 50 0.12 -21.97 -15.29
N ASP A 51 1.19 -21.48 -14.66
CA ASP A 51 2.49 -21.25 -15.29
C ASP A 51 3.45 -22.43 -15.10
N TYR A 52 2.96 -23.59 -14.64
CA TYR A 52 3.78 -24.78 -14.46
C TYR A 52 4.24 -25.35 -15.81
N ASP A 53 5.55 -25.46 -15.98
CA ASP A 53 6.18 -26.07 -17.14
C ASP A 53 6.42 -27.56 -16.87
N PHE A 54 5.63 -28.42 -17.53
CA PHE A 54 5.76 -29.88 -17.46
C PHE A 54 7.02 -30.40 -18.18
N GLU A 55 7.55 -29.66 -19.15
CA GLU A 55 8.66 -30.06 -20.00
C GLU A 55 10.01 -29.61 -19.44
N ASN A 56 10.03 -28.49 -18.72
CA ASN A 56 11.26 -27.91 -18.16
C ASN A 56 11.13 -27.55 -16.67
N PRO A 57 11.48 -28.47 -15.76
CA PRO A 57 11.46 -28.23 -14.31
C PRO A 57 12.34 -27.05 -13.85
N HIS A 58 13.35 -26.65 -14.63
CA HIS A 58 14.20 -25.51 -14.29
C HIS A 58 13.49 -24.16 -14.44
N LEU A 59 12.33 -24.13 -15.09
CA LEU A 59 11.48 -22.93 -15.22
C LEU A 59 10.38 -22.88 -14.16
N ASN A 60 10.28 -23.88 -13.27
CA ASN A 60 9.24 -23.93 -12.22
C ASN A 60 9.67 -23.20 -10.94
N LEU A 61 10.26 -22.02 -11.10
CA LEU A 61 10.65 -21.15 -10.01
C LEU A 61 10.21 -19.72 -10.35
N ASN A 62 9.27 -19.20 -9.58
CA ASN A 62 8.83 -17.81 -9.67
C ASN A 62 9.55 -16.97 -8.62
N PHE A 63 9.77 -15.71 -8.96
CA PHE A 63 10.22 -14.71 -8.03
C PHE A 63 9.06 -13.78 -7.71
N GLU A 64 8.58 -13.84 -6.47
CA GLU A 64 7.32 -13.22 -6.09
C GLU A 64 7.48 -12.29 -4.90
N PHE A 65 6.76 -11.18 -4.96
CA PHE A 65 6.60 -10.29 -3.82
C PHE A 65 5.59 -10.86 -2.83
N ARG A 66 6.09 -11.35 -1.69
CA ARG A 66 5.33 -11.88 -0.56
C ARG A 66 4.80 -10.74 0.30
N HIS A 67 3.70 -10.16 -0.14
CA HIS A 67 3.00 -9.09 0.58
C HIS A 67 2.55 -9.49 1.99
N GLU A 68 2.47 -10.79 2.31
CA GLU A 68 2.17 -11.26 3.67
C GLU A 68 3.32 -11.00 4.67
N LEU A 69 4.50 -10.63 4.18
CA LEU A 69 5.66 -10.25 5.01
C LEU A 69 5.69 -8.76 5.36
N LEU A 70 4.78 -7.96 4.78
CA LEU A 70 4.57 -6.58 5.16
C LEU A 70 3.97 -6.49 6.57
N ASP A 71 4.25 -5.40 7.25
CA ASP A 71 3.72 -5.17 8.60
C ASP A 71 2.21 -4.87 8.51
N ASP A 72 1.42 -5.38 9.45
CA ASP A 72 -0.03 -5.13 9.45
C ASP A 72 -0.32 -3.71 9.97
N ILE A 73 -1.39 -3.07 9.50
CA ILE A 73 -1.83 -1.78 10.06
C ILE A 73 -2.62 -2.04 11.34
N GLU A 74 -2.26 -1.35 12.43
CA GLU A 74 -3.05 -1.35 13.67
C GLU A 74 -4.16 -0.27 13.65
N PHE A 75 -5.33 -0.65 14.15
CA PHE A 75 -6.49 0.22 14.27
C PHE A 75 -6.93 0.35 15.72
N GLU A 76 -7.16 1.59 16.14
CA GLU A 76 -7.83 1.86 17.40
C GLU A 76 -9.33 1.67 17.26
N VAL A 77 -9.90 0.81 18.11
CA VAL A 77 -11.35 0.58 18.18
C VAL A 77 -11.84 0.79 19.62
N PRO A 78 -11.89 2.04 20.12
CA PRO A 78 -12.18 2.33 21.52
C PRO A 78 -13.54 1.77 21.99
N LEU A 79 -14.55 1.78 21.11
CA LEU A 79 -15.89 1.29 21.40
C LEU A 79 -15.93 -0.19 21.82
N PHE A 80 -14.93 -0.99 21.44
CA PHE A 80 -14.82 -2.38 21.85
C PHE A 80 -14.70 -2.57 23.38
N TYR A 81 -14.12 -1.57 24.05
CA TYR A 81 -13.78 -1.61 25.47
C TYR A 81 -14.82 -0.93 26.38
N VAL A 82 -15.80 -0.21 25.83
CA VAL A 82 -16.73 0.63 26.60
C VAL A 82 -17.77 -0.19 27.37
N ASN A 83 -18.63 -0.94 26.67
CA ASN A 83 -19.66 -1.79 27.27
C ASN A 83 -20.12 -2.86 26.27
N ARG A 84 -21.05 -3.74 26.68
CA ARG A 84 -21.53 -4.85 25.84
C ARG A 84 -22.25 -4.39 24.57
N GLU A 85 -22.98 -3.29 24.64
CA GLU A 85 -23.72 -2.74 23.49
C GLU A 85 -22.74 -2.14 22.47
N ALA A 86 -21.88 -1.21 22.90
CA ALA A 86 -20.84 -0.59 22.07
C ALA A 86 -19.91 -1.64 21.43
N ARG A 87 -19.55 -2.69 22.19
CA ARG A 87 -18.77 -3.81 21.68
C ARG A 87 -19.46 -4.54 20.52
N GLY A 88 -20.78 -4.64 20.53
CA GLY A 88 -21.55 -5.22 19.42
C GLY A 88 -21.38 -4.42 18.12
N PHE A 89 -21.46 -3.10 18.20
CA PHE A 89 -21.22 -2.20 17.06
C PHE A 89 -19.76 -2.26 16.59
N ALA A 90 -18.81 -2.21 17.52
CA ALA A 90 -17.39 -2.33 17.22
C ALA A 90 -17.06 -3.64 16.48
N LEU A 91 -17.58 -4.78 16.95
CA LEU A 91 -17.37 -6.08 16.31
C LEU A 91 -18.00 -6.16 14.92
N ALA A 92 -19.16 -5.54 14.71
CA ALA A 92 -19.80 -5.47 13.39
C ALA A 92 -18.94 -4.65 12.42
N TRP A 93 -18.45 -3.48 12.85
CA TRP A 93 -17.57 -2.63 12.06
C TRP A 93 -16.23 -3.31 11.74
N VAL A 94 -15.59 -3.96 12.72
CA VAL A 94 -14.34 -4.73 12.53
C VAL A 94 -14.50 -5.75 11.41
N ARG A 95 -15.64 -6.47 11.37
CA ARG A 95 -15.92 -7.45 10.32
C ARG A 95 -16.20 -6.79 8.97
N GLU A 96 -16.98 -5.71 8.94
CA GLU A 96 -17.29 -4.97 7.71
C GLU A 96 -16.03 -4.42 7.05
N GLN A 97 -15.09 -3.92 7.84
CA GLN A 97 -13.83 -3.35 7.35
C GLN A 97 -12.73 -4.39 7.10
N GLY A 98 -12.98 -5.68 7.36
CA GLY A 98 -12.03 -6.77 7.12
C GLY A 98 -10.87 -6.84 8.12
N LEU A 99 -11.03 -6.31 9.33
CA LEU A 99 -10.01 -6.38 10.37
C LEU A 99 -10.04 -7.74 11.08
N THR A 100 -8.87 -8.15 11.56
CA THR A 100 -8.68 -9.31 12.42
C THR A 100 -8.36 -8.86 13.84
N ILE A 101 -8.81 -9.63 14.82
CA ILE A 101 -8.55 -9.39 16.25
C ILE A 101 -7.41 -10.30 16.68
N ARG A 102 -6.30 -9.72 17.17
CA ARG A 102 -5.14 -10.47 17.65
C ARG A 102 -4.78 -10.07 19.07
N PHE A 103 -4.09 -10.96 19.77
CA PHE A 103 -3.56 -10.67 21.11
C PHE A 103 -2.07 -10.36 20.99
N HIS A 104 -1.71 -9.11 21.30
CA HIS A 104 -0.33 -8.67 21.27
C HIS A 104 0.36 -9.07 22.58
N ARG A 105 1.26 -10.05 22.53
CA ARG A 105 1.92 -10.59 23.73
C ARG A 105 2.78 -9.54 24.44
N GLY A 106 3.58 -8.77 23.69
CA GLY A 106 4.43 -7.70 24.25
C GLY A 106 3.65 -6.62 25.00
N ARG A 107 2.50 -6.18 24.46
CA ARG A 107 1.63 -5.18 25.10
C ARG A 107 0.61 -5.77 26.08
N GLY A 108 0.42 -7.09 26.09
CA GLY A 108 -0.58 -7.77 26.93
C GLY A 108 -2.03 -7.36 26.62
N CYS A 109 -2.31 -6.90 25.40
CA CYS A 109 -3.61 -6.34 25.01
C CYS A 109 -4.13 -6.90 23.69
N VAL A 110 -5.42 -6.70 23.44
CA VAL A 110 -6.04 -7.01 22.16
C VAL A 110 -5.81 -5.85 21.20
N VAL A 111 -5.42 -6.16 19.97
CA VAL A 111 -5.23 -5.19 18.89
C VAL A 111 -6.04 -5.60 17.67
N PHE A 112 -6.43 -4.60 16.88
CA PHE A 112 -7.22 -4.79 15.66
C PHE A 112 -6.32 -4.49 14.49
N VAL A 113 -6.16 -5.45 13.59
CA VAL A 113 -5.14 -5.35 12.54
C VAL A 113 -5.72 -5.72 11.18
N ARG A 114 -5.23 -5.06 10.14
CA ARG A 114 -5.57 -5.40 8.76
C ARG A 114 -4.28 -5.69 7.99
N ALA A 115 -4.28 -6.82 7.31
CA ALA A 115 -3.21 -7.20 6.40
C ALA A 115 -3.37 -6.49 5.05
N PHE A 116 -2.26 -6.40 4.33
CA PHE A 116 -2.22 -5.84 2.99
C PHE A 116 -3.08 -6.66 2.02
N ASP A 117 -4.00 -5.99 1.32
CA ASP A 117 -4.76 -6.53 0.21
C ASP A 117 -4.18 -6.02 -1.11
N PRO A 118 -3.46 -6.85 -1.88
CA PRO A 118 -2.79 -6.43 -3.11
C PRO A 118 -3.75 -5.90 -4.19
N LYS A 119 -5.03 -6.23 -4.12
CA LYS A 119 -6.00 -5.76 -5.13
C LYS A 119 -6.45 -4.32 -4.90
N HIS A 120 -6.41 -3.84 -3.67
CA HIS A 120 -7.03 -2.57 -3.30
C HIS A 120 -6.09 -1.61 -2.59
N ASP A 121 -5.11 -2.12 -1.86
CA ASP A 121 -4.22 -1.31 -1.04
C ASP A 121 -3.02 -0.79 -1.84
N THR A 122 -2.38 0.24 -1.29
CA THR A 122 -1.27 0.94 -1.94
C THR A 122 0.01 0.73 -1.14
N LEU A 123 1.06 0.26 -1.82
CA LEU A 123 2.39 0.14 -1.23
C LEU A 123 3.09 1.51 -1.29
N TYR A 124 3.39 2.12 -0.15
CA TYR A 124 4.15 3.35 -0.08
C TYR A 124 5.64 3.07 0.07
N VAL A 125 6.45 3.66 -0.80
CA VAL A 125 7.91 3.57 -0.78
C VAL A 125 8.48 4.91 -0.32
N PRO A 126 9.05 4.97 0.90
CA PRO A 126 9.73 6.17 1.39
C PRO A 126 10.88 6.61 0.49
N PHE A 127 11.17 7.92 0.47
CA PHE A 127 12.23 8.48 -0.39
C PHE A 127 13.58 7.79 -0.17
N ASN A 128 13.98 7.60 1.08
CA ASN A 128 15.25 6.97 1.47
C ASN A 128 15.33 5.46 1.15
N LYS A 129 14.20 4.81 0.83
CA LYS A 129 14.13 3.40 0.44
C LYS A 129 13.88 3.20 -1.05
N TRP A 130 13.76 4.28 -1.83
CA TRP A 130 13.43 4.19 -3.25
C TRP A 130 14.46 3.38 -4.04
N ASP A 131 15.74 3.66 -3.83
CA ASP A 131 16.86 2.94 -4.44
C ASP A 131 16.85 1.45 -4.06
N GLU A 132 16.61 1.15 -2.79
CA GLU A 132 16.54 -0.23 -2.29
C GLU A 132 15.34 -0.98 -2.88
N PHE A 133 14.17 -0.36 -2.92
CA PHE A 133 12.96 -0.94 -3.52
C PHE A 133 13.16 -1.29 -4.99
N PHE A 134 13.85 -0.41 -5.73
CA PHE A 134 14.13 -0.63 -7.13
C PHE A 134 15.17 -1.76 -7.35
N ARG A 135 16.23 -1.79 -6.54
CA ARG A 135 17.33 -2.76 -6.69
C ARG A 135 17.06 -4.12 -6.07
N GLU A 136 16.21 -4.22 -5.04
CA GLU A 136 15.97 -5.47 -4.31
C GLU A 136 15.69 -6.67 -5.24
N PRO A 137 14.80 -6.56 -6.26
CA PRO A 137 14.55 -7.69 -7.14
C PRO A 137 15.80 -8.11 -7.92
N PHE A 138 16.57 -7.14 -8.41
CA PHE A 138 17.80 -7.38 -9.15
C PHE A 138 18.87 -8.03 -8.25
N ASP A 139 19.15 -7.43 -7.09
CA ASP A 139 20.18 -7.90 -6.16
C ASP A 139 19.89 -9.33 -5.67
N ARG A 140 18.62 -9.63 -5.39
CA ARG A 140 18.21 -10.93 -4.88
C ARG A 140 18.47 -12.08 -5.85
N ASN A 141 18.52 -11.82 -7.17
CA ASN A 141 18.88 -12.81 -8.19
C ASN A 141 20.36 -13.25 -8.11
N PHE A 142 21.22 -12.49 -7.42
CA PHE A 142 22.63 -12.81 -7.24
C PHE A 142 22.94 -13.52 -5.92
N GLU A 143 21.93 -13.77 -5.08
CA GLU A 143 22.09 -14.51 -3.83
C GLU A 143 22.37 -16.01 -4.10
N PRO A 144 23.12 -16.70 -3.20
CA PRO A 144 23.61 -18.06 -3.47
C PRO A 144 22.53 -19.10 -3.76
N ASP A 145 21.31 -18.91 -3.28
CA ASP A 145 20.17 -19.81 -3.51
C ASP A 145 19.51 -19.62 -4.89
N LEU A 146 19.71 -18.45 -5.52
CA LEU A 146 19.19 -18.09 -6.84
C LEU A 146 20.24 -18.00 -7.94
N MET A 147 21.52 -17.92 -7.56
CA MET A 147 22.63 -17.86 -8.50
C MET A 147 22.57 -19.04 -9.49
N GLU A 148 22.72 -18.73 -10.78
CA GLU A 148 22.64 -19.68 -11.91
C GLU A 148 21.27 -20.38 -12.09
N ARG A 149 20.21 -19.91 -11.42
CA ARG A 149 18.86 -20.39 -11.64
C ARG A 149 18.12 -19.48 -12.61
N ASN A 150 17.32 -20.10 -13.48
CA ASN A 150 16.31 -19.36 -14.23
C ASN A 150 15.11 -19.14 -13.31
N VAL A 151 14.71 -17.89 -13.17
CA VAL A 151 13.57 -17.51 -12.35
C VAL A 151 12.60 -16.71 -13.19
N ASN A 152 11.32 -17.07 -13.15
CA ASN A 152 10.27 -16.29 -13.80
C ASN A 152 9.91 -15.10 -12.93
N LEU A 153 9.57 -13.98 -13.57
CA LEU A 153 9.11 -12.77 -12.90
C LEU A 153 7.68 -12.44 -13.35
N PRO A 154 6.65 -12.99 -12.69
CA PRO A 154 5.26 -12.66 -13.00
C PRO A 154 4.88 -11.22 -12.63
N GLY A 155 5.77 -10.50 -11.91
CA GLY A 155 5.47 -9.20 -11.30
C GLY A 155 4.75 -9.35 -9.96
N PRO A 156 4.67 -8.28 -9.16
CA PRO A 156 3.98 -8.33 -7.87
C PRO A 156 2.47 -8.48 -8.04
N ALA A 157 1.80 -9.00 -7.01
CA ALA A 157 0.33 -9.09 -7.00
C ALA A 157 -0.35 -7.71 -6.88
N PHE A 158 0.35 -6.72 -6.32
CA PHE A 158 -0.18 -5.37 -6.15
C PHE A 158 -0.13 -4.55 -7.44
N THR A 159 -1.07 -3.62 -7.56
CA THR A 159 -1.20 -2.76 -8.75
C THR A 159 -1.01 -1.28 -8.44
N ARG A 160 -0.78 -0.93 -7.17
CA ARG A 160 -0.76 0.44 -6.67
C ARG A 160 0.49 0.69 -5.84
N VAL A 161 1.23 1.73 -6.22
CA VAL A 161 2.42 2.20 -5.49
C VAL A 161 2.26 3.67 -5.17
N ALA A 162 2.74 4.11 -4.02
CA ALA A 162 2.85 5.51 -3.64
C ALA A 162 4.31 5.86 -3.35
N MET A 163 4.69 7.10 -3.66
CA MET A 163 6.05 7.61 -3.43
C MET A 163 5.99 9.12 -3.18
N PRO A 164 6.93 9.70 -2.43
CA PRO A 164 6.97 11.16 -2.25
C PRO A 164 7.40 11.87 -3.54
N GLU A 165 6.93 13.10 -3.75
CA GLU A 165 7.32 13.92 -4.92
C GLU A 165 8.84 14.14 -5.05
N ALA A 166 9.57 14.02 -3.94
CA ALA A 166 11.02 14.11 -3.91
C ALA A 166 11.70 13.04 -4.77
N VAL A 167 11.09 11.86 -4.94
CA VAL A 167 11.59 10.79 -5.82
C VAL A 167 11.69 11.29 -7.25
N LEU A 168 10.64 11.94 -7.75
CA LEU A 168 10.64 12.49 -9.10
C LEU A 168 11.76 13.51 -9.28
N ARG A 169 12.07 14.28 -8.21
CA ARG A 169 13.04 15.41 -8.26
C ARG A 169 14.48 14.94 -8.18
N SER A 170 14.72 13.66 -7.91
CA SER A 170 16.05 13.09 -7.90
C SER A 170 16.63 12.98 -9.31
N GLU A 171 17.94 13.16 -9.44
CA GLU A 171 18.64 13.15 -10.75
C GLU A 171 18.59 11.78 -11.46
N ASP A 172 18.23 10.71 -10.73
CA ASP A 172 18.29 9.32 -11.19
C ASP A 172 16.98 8.80 -11.82
N ASN A 173 16.05 9.70 -12.19
CA ASN A 173 14.67 9.46 -12.67
C ASN A 173 14.28 7.98 -12.94
N SER A 174 14.10 7.20 -11.87
CA SER A 174 14.14 5.72 -11.92
C SER A 174 12.81 5.08 -12.33
N LEU A 175 11.85 5.88 -12.77
CA LEU A 175 10.51 5.38 -13.13
C LEU A 175 10.51 4.53 -14.40
N CYS A 176 11.48 4.71 -15.29
CA CYS A 176 11.59 3.85 -16.47
C CYS A 176 11.99 2.43 -16.09
N GLU A 177 12.99 2.29 -15.22
CA GLU A 177 13.50 0.99 -14.81
C GLU A 177 12.51 0.23 -13.90
N PHE A 178 11.66 0.97 -13.17
CA PHE A 178 10.57 0.44 -12.36
C PHE A 178 9.72 -0.63 -13.07
N PHE A 179 9.49 -0.51 -14.39
CA PHE A 179 8.62 -1.45 -15.12
C PHE A 179 9.22 -2.83 -15.36
N ASP A 180 10.54 -2.99 -15.25
CA ASP A 180 11.20 -4.28 -15.51
C ASP A 180 10.79 -5.34 -14.47
N TYR A 181 10.56 -4.92 -13.21
CA TYR A 181 10.17 -5.80 -12.10
C TYR A 181 8.73 -5.57 -11.63
N TYR A 182 8.23 -4.34 -11.77
CA TYR A 182 6.93 -3.92 -11.24
C TYR A 182 5.87 -3.82 -12.34
N VAL A 183 5.96 -4.68 -13.35
CA VAL A 183 5.06 -4.69 -14.51
C VAL A 183 3.58 -4.69 -14.09
N SER A 184 3.18 -5.32 -13.00
CA SER A 184 1.76 -5.33 -12.56
C SER A 184 1.21 -3.97 -12.13
N VAL A 185 2.06 -3.00 -11.84
CA VAL A 185 1.63 -1.68 -11.35
C VAL A 185 0.91 -0.90 -12.45
N ARG A 186 -0.22 -0.30 -12.06
CA ARG A 186 -1.13 0.46 -12.92
C ARG A 186 -1.40 1.86 -12.39
N GLU A 187 -1.31 2.06 -11.08
CA GLU A 187 -1.53 3.36 -10.45
C GLU A 187 -0.31 3.73 -9.60
N VAL A 188 0.25 4.90 -9.87
CA VAL A 188 1.32 5.51 -9.07
C VAL A 188 0.80 6.77 -8.41
N PHE A 189 0.83 6.81 -7.08
CA PHE A 189 0.44 7.95 -6.28
C PHE A 189 1.68 8.77 -5.90
N VAL A 190 1.69 10.04 -6.26
CA VAL A 190 2.75 10.98 -5.89
C VAL A 190 2.29 11.73 -4.65
N ILE A 191 2.86 11.41 -3.50
CA ILE A 191 2.55 12.09 -2.23
C ILE A 191 3.21 13.47 -2.24
N VAL A 192 2.37 14.50 -2.27
CA VAL A 192 2.77 15.90 -2.25
C VAL A 192 2.92 16.36 -0.81
N ASP A 193 3.94 17.17 -0.54
CA ASP A 193 4.28 17.65 0.80
C ASP A 193 4.31 16.52 1.85
N ALA A 194 4.97 15.40 1.49
CA ALA A 194 5.10 14.25 2.37
C ALA A 194 5.64 14.67 3.75
N GLN A 195 4.89 14.33 4.80
CA GLN A 195 5.26 14.69 6.16
C GLN A 195 6.52 13.92 6.57
N PRO A 196 7.47 14.52 7.32
CA PRO A 196 8.70 13.83 7.73
C PRO A 196 8.43 12.51 8.49
N ASP A 197 7.36 12.44 9.26
CA ASP A 197 6.93 11.24 10.00
C ASP A 197 6.51 10.07 9.08
N LEU A 198 6.09 10.38 7.85
CA LEU A 198 5.75 9.38 6.82
C LEU A 198 7.03 8.73 6.29
N ASP A 199 8.08 9.53 6.03
CA ASP A 199 9.36 9.03 5.52
C ASP A 199 10.27 8.44 6.61
N MET A 200 10.11 8.84 7.89
CA MET A 200 10.97 8.42 9.01
C MET A 200 10.40 7.27 9.86
N GLN A 201 9.66 6.33 9.25
CA GLN A 201 9.21 5.13 9.97
C GLN A 201 10.40 4.36 10.57
N PRO A 202 10.28 3.82 11.79
CA PRO A 202 11.37 3.10 12.44
C PRO A 202 11.88 1.96 11.55
N GLU A 203 13.19 1.85 11.43
CA GLU A 203 13.82 0.66 10.85
C GLU A 203 13.39 -0.58 11.65
N ASP A 204 13.24 -1.72 10.96
CA ASP A 204 12.94 -3.02 11.57
C ASP A 204 14.02 -3.27 12.65
N ASP A 205 13.67 -3.12 13.93
CA ASP A 205 14.62 -3.14 15.04
C ASP A 205 15.14 -4.55 15.34
N GLY A 206 14.82 -5.51 14.48
CA GLY A 206 15.15 -6.93 14.65
C GLY A 206 14.53 -7.48 15.93
N GLY A 207 13.56 -6.77 16.52
CA GLY A 207 12.86 -7.17 17.71
C GLY A 207 12.10 -8.46 17.44
N ASP A 208 12.22 -9.40 18.36
CA ASP A 208 11.46 -10.65 18.42
C ASP A 208 9.97 -10.39 18.77
N ASP A 209 9.42 -9.25 18.30
CA ASP A 209 8.01 -8.95 18.44
C ASP A 209 7.26 -9.75 17.38
N ASP A 210 6.56 -10.78 17.86
CA ASP A 210 5.74 -11.73 17.12
C ASP A 210 4.68 -11.03 16.23
N MET A 211 4.45 -9.73 16.43
CA MET A 211 3.57 -8.90 15.60
C MET A 211 4.23 -7.58 15.21
N ARG A 212 4.60 -7.47 13.94
CA ARG A 212 5.10 -6.24 13.34
C ARG A 212 3.92 -5.38 12.90
N LEU A 213 3.80 -4.20 13.49
CA LEU A 213 2.65 -3.32 13.30
C LEU A 213 3.10 -1.92 12.89
N GLN A 214 2.42 -1.37 11.89
CA GLN A 214 2.61 0.00 11.43
C GLN A 214 1.40 0.87 11.80
N GLN A 215 1.63 2.18 11.81
CA GLN A 215 0.58 3.18 12.03
C GLN A 215 -0.26 3.39 10.77
N ARG A 216 -1.53 3.76 10.96
CA ARG A 216 -2.46 4.01 9.86
C ARG A 216 -2.16 5.34 9.17
N TRP A 217 -1.71 5.24 7.94
CA TRP A 217 -1.68 6.33 6.97
C TRP A 217 -2.65 6.04 5.83
N GLU A 218 -3.30 7.07 5.32
CA GLU A 218 -4.21 6.96 4.19
C GLU A 218 -4.01 8.07 3.18
N ILE A 219 -4.30 7.78 1.91
CA ILE A 219 -4.45 8.80 0.88
C ILE A 219 -5.73 9.59 1.15
N GLU A 220 -5.63 10.91 1.16
CA GLU A 220 -6.76 11.79 1.39
C GLU A 220 -7.80 11.65 0.25
N SER A 221 -9.02 11.24 0.60
CA SER A 221 -10.10 10.96 -0.38
C SER A 221 -10.43 12.15 -1.28
N GLY A 222 -10.24 13.39 -0.81
CA GLY A 222 -10.43 14.61 -1.60
C GLY A 222 -9.38 14.83 -2.68
N ALA A 223 -8.19 14.22 -2.54
CA ALA A 223 -7.05 14.41 -3.41
C ALA A 223 -7.05 13.51 -4.67
N LEU A 224 -7.98 12.55 -4.77
CA LEU A 224 -8.03 11.55 -5.85
C LEU A 224 -8.58 12.07 -7.20
N ARG A 225 -8.82 13.37 -7.33
CA ARG A 225 -9.48 13.94 -8.52
C ARG A 225 -8.53 14.13 -9.71
N ALA A 226 -7.36 14.68 -9.46
CA ALA A 226 -6.39 14.92 -10.52
C ALA A 226 -5.72 13.60 -10.92
N ARG A 227 -5.79 13.25 -12.21
CA ARG A 227 -5.13 12.06 -12.75
C ARG A 227 -4.47 12.35 -14.07
N PHE A 228 -3.24 11.86 -14.20
CA PHE A 228 -2.48 11.86 -15.44
C PHE A 228 -2.42 10.43 -15.96
N PHE A 229 -3.13 10.14 -17.03
CA PHE A 229 -3.34 8.77 -17.49
C PHE A 229 -2.73 8.55 -18.87
N TRP A 230 -2.28 7.31 -19.11
CA TRP A 230 -1.76 6.87 -20.38
C TRP A 230 -2.90 6.63 -21.38
N ASN A 231 -2.84 7.28 -22.54
CA ASN A 231 -3.77 7.10 -23.65
C ASN A 231 -3.08 6.30 -24.77
N ASN A 232 -3.47 5.03 -24.94
CA ASN A 232 -2.87 4.17 -25.97
C ASN A 232 -3.14 4.66 -27.40
N ASP A 233 -4.30 5.26 -27.67
CA ASP A 233 -4.65 5.69 -29.03
C ASP A 233 -3.75 6.83 -29.51
N ARG A 234 -3.17 7.57 -28.56
CA ARG A 234 -2.28 8.70 -28.80
C ARG A 234 -0.84 8.44 -28.41
N GLU A 235 -0.56 7.24 -27.88
CA GLU A 235 0.74 6.84 -27.30
C GLU A 235 1.35 7.95 -26.43
N GLY A 236 0.54 8.51 -25.53
CA GLY A 236 0.92 9.66 -24.73
C GLY A 236 0.02 9.86 -23.53
N PHE A 237 0.50 10.67 -22.58
CA PHE A 237 -0.25 10.95 -21.36
C PHE A 237 -1.16 12.16 -21.47
N GLU A 238 -2.32 12.08 -20.81
CA GLU A 238 -3.34 13.12 -20.78
C GLU A 238 -3.80 13.40 -19.35
N TRP A 239 -4.10 14.67 -19.05
CA TRP A 239 -4.70 15.04 -17.77
C TRP A 239 -6.21 14.93 -17.86
N ALA A 240 -6.82 14.28 -16.86
CA ALA A 240 -8.20 14.51 -16.49
C ALA A 240 -8.26 15.38 -15.24
N ASP A 241 -9.20 16.32 -15.20
CA ASP A 241 -9.52 17.14 -14.03
C ASP A 241 -8.33 17.98 -13.49
N ARG A 242 -7.50 18.49 -14.42
CA ARG A 242 -6.30 19.30 -14.12
C ARG A 242 -6.59 20.58 -13.34
N GLU A 243 -7.81 21.11 -13.42
CA GLU A 243 -8.17 22.43 -12.88
C GLU A 243 -8.22 22.47 -11.33
N ASP A 244 -8.37 21.32 -10.67
CA ASP A 244 -8.48 21.23 -9.21
C ASP A 244 -7.12 21.13 -8.49
N PHE A 245 -6.01 20.90 -9.22
CA PHE A 245 -4.66 20.77 -8.62
C PHE A 245 -3.87 22.09 -8.72
N GLY A 246 -3.65 22.74 -7.58
CA GLY A 246 -3.16 24.13 -7.50
C GLY A 246 -1.69 24.35 -7.90
N ASP A 247 -0.85 23.31 -7.93
CA ASP A 247 0.57 23.45 -8.27
C ASP A 247 0.86 23.08 -9.73
N LYS A 248 0.96 24.10 -10.58
CA LYS A 248 1.31 23.96 -12.00
C LYS A 248 2.74 23.45 -12.21
N SER A 249 3.65 23.73 -11.27
CA SER A 249 5.06 23.35 -11.39
C SER A 249 5.23 21.85 -11.15
N LEU A 250 4.63 21.31 -10.09
CA LEU A 250 4.59 19.87 -9.83
C LEU A 250 3.86 19.12 -10.95
N CYS A 251 2.71 19.63 -11.43
CA CYS A 251 2.01 19.02 -12.55
C CYS A 251 2.92 18.90 -13.78
N LYS A 252 3.66 19.96 -14.13
CA LYS A 252 4.61 19.92 -15.26
C LYS A 252 5.70 18.88 -15.02
N PHE A 253 6.20 18.78 -13.80
CA PHE A 253 7.25 17.86 -13.45
C PHE A 253 6.80 16.39 -13.50
N ILE A 254 5.59 16.10 -13.01
CA ILE A 254 4.93 14.79 -13.18
C ILE A 254 4.79 14.47 -14.67
N GLN A 255 4.43 15.44 -15.52
CA GLN A 255 4.34 15.22 -16.97
C GLN A 255 5.67 14.83 -17.58
N GLU A 256 6.73 15.57 -17.26
CA GLU A 256 8.09 15.31 -17.78
C GLU A 256 8.56 13.91 -17.37
N ALA A 257 8.49 13.60 -16.07
CA ALA A 257 8.91 12.30 -15.56
C ALA A 257 8.07 11.13 -16.10
N SER A 258 6.75 11.31 -16.28
CA SER A 258 5.89 10.26 -16.83
C SER A 258 6.10 10.05 -18.32
N ASN A 259 6.42 11.10 -19.09
CA ASN A 259 6.65 10.96 -20.53
C ASN A 259 7.90 10.11 -20.83
N GLU A 260 8.92 10.15 -19.98
CA GLU A 260 10.10 9.28 -20.10
C GLU A 260 9.73 7.79 -20.00
N VAL A 261 8.69 7.47 -19.22
CA VAL A 261 8.15 6.12 -19.04
C VAL A 261 7.36 5.63 -20.26
N GLY A 262 6.90 6.53 -21.14
CA GLY A 262 6.01 6.21 -22.25
C GLY A 262 6.53 5.09 -23.15
N GLU A 263 7.81 5.11 -23.48
CA GLU A 263 8.45 4.06 -24.30
C GLU A 263 8.33 2.68 -23.64
N LYS A 264 8.56 2.61 -22.32
CA LYS A 264 8.43 1.37 -21.54
C LYS A 264 7.00 0.87 -21.45
N LEU A 265 6.00 1.76 -21.44
CA LEU A 265 4.60 1.35 -21.49
C LEU A 265 4.26 0.69 -22.83
N VAL A 266 4.80 1.22 -23.94
CA VAL A 266 4.62 0.61 -25.27
C VAL A 266 5.34 -0.74 -25.35
N GLU A 267 6.61 -0.82 -24.92
CA GLU A 267 7.39 -2.06 -24.91
C GLU A 267 6.70 -3.18 -24.11
N ASN A 268 6.12 -2.83 -22.97
CA ASN A 268 5.42 -3.77 -22.08
C ASN A 268 3.92 -3.95 -22.41
N TRP A 269 3.45 -3.44 -23.55
CA TRP A 269 2.05 -3.53 -23.99
C TRP A 269 1.05 -3.05 -22.93
N LYS A 270 1.43 -2.04 -22.16
CA LYS A 270 0.64 -1.50 -21.04
C LYS A 270 -0.51 -0.67 -21.55
N ARG A 271 -1.72 -1.17 -21.35
CA ARG A 271 -2.95 -0.49 -21.76
C ARG A 271 -3.44 0.56 -20.77
N VAL A 272 -3.12 0.40 -19.49
CA VAL A 272 -3.64 1.28 -18.43
C VAL A 272 -2.52 1.58 -17.48
N PHE A 273 -2.22 2.87 -17.35
CA PHE A 273 -1.29 3.39 -16.37
C PHE A 273 -1.73 4.80 -15.97
N GLU A 274 -1.70 5.10 -14.68
CA GLU A 274 -2.12 6.38 -14.14
C GLU A 274 -1.13 6.87 -13.09
N VAL A 275 -0.84 8.17 -13.12
CA VAL A 275 -0.09 8.89 -12.10
C VAL A 275 -1.01 9.92 -11.46
N ARG A 276 -1.08 9.91 -10.13
CA ARG A 276 -2.01 10.73 -9.36
C ARG A 276 -1.29 11.49 -8.25
N PRO A 277 -1.21 12.83 -8.32
CA PRO A 277 -0.72 13.61 -7.19
C PRO A 277 -1.77 13.62 -6.08
N VAL A 278 -1.37 13.27 -4.86
CA VAL A 278 -2.27 13.15 -3.71
C VAL A 278 -1.59 13.60 -2.41
N PHE A 279 -2.38 13.78 -1.35
CA PHE A 279 -1.87 14.00 0.01
C PHE A 279 -2.04 12.74 0.85
N ALA A 280 -1.14 12.53 1.79
CA ALA A 280 -1.25 11.47 2.80
C ALA A 280 -1.58 12.07 4.17
N VAL A 281 -2.49 11.42 4.89
CA VAL A 281 -2.89 11.84 6.23
C VAL A 281 -2.70 10.71 7.22
N ARG A 282 -2.22 11.06 8.42
CA ARG A 282 -2.18 10.16 9.56
C ARG A 282 -3.56 10.13 10.21
N LYS A 283 -4.05 8.94 10.54
CA LYS A 283 -5.35 8.71 11.18
C LYS A 283 -5.22 8.40 12.66
#